data_AF-A0A3M1XTH9-F1
#
_entry.id   AF-A0A3M1XTH9-F1
#
_cell.length_a   1.000
_cell.length_b   1.000
_cell.length_c   1.000
_cell.angle_alpha   90.00
_cell.angle_beta   90.00
_cell.angle_gamma   90.00
#
_symmetry.space_group_name_H-M   'P 1'
#
loop_
_entity.id
_entity.type
_entity.pdbx_description
1 polymer ?
#
loop_
_entity_poly.entity_id
_entity_poly.type
_entity_poly.pdbx_seq_one_letter_code
_entity_poly.pdbx_strand_id
1 'polypeptide(L)'
;MFEAEDVLYLKCDESVTLKSQAIFAAIMRTPLALIQSQSQVLQAELDDPRLDPRFDMLARNGRRLLELVNQVLDLSNIGRRISQAIKQTEH
;
A
#
# COMPACT_ATOMS: atom_id res chain seq x y z
N MET A 1 -14.75 33.76 2.86
CA MET A 1 -15.84 33.12 2.11
C MET A 1 -15.12 32.18 1.16
N PHE A 2 -15.18 30.87 1.40
CA PHE A 2 -14.60 29.90 0.47
C PHE A 2 -15.62 29.71 -0.65
N GLU A 3 -15.22 29.96 -1.89
CA GLU A 3 -16.09 29.84 -3.05
C GLU A 3 -16.39 28.34 -3.30
N ALA A 4 -17.58 28.03 -3.82
CA ALA A 4 -18.00 26.63 -4.06
C ALA A 4 -17.03 25.86 -4.98
N GLU A 5 -16.26 26.58 -5.79
CA GLU A 5 -15.21 26.06 -6.67
C GLU A 5 -14.01 25.49 -5.90
N ASP A 6 -13.58 26.12 -4.80
CA ASP A 6 -12.46 25.66 -3.96
C ASP A 6 -12.79 24.32 -3.29
N VAL A 7 -14.03 24.18 -2.81
CA VAL A 7 -14.54 22.94 -2.20
C VAL A 7 -14.61 21.81 -3.22
N LEU A 8 -14.98 22.12 -4.46
CA LEU A 8 -15.05 21.14 -5.55
C LEU A 8 -13.66 20.66 -5.98
N TYR A 9 -12.69 21.58 -6.02
CA TYR A 9 -11.29 21.26 -6.33
C TYR A 9 -10.66 20.37 -5.26
N LEU A 10 -10.86 20.69 -3.98
CA LEU A 10 -10.43 19.85 -2.85
C LEU A 10 -11.07 18.45 -2.89
N LYS A 11 -12.39 18.35 -3.12
CA LYS A 11 -13.08 17.04 -3.24
C LYS A 11 -12.54 16.21 -4.42
N CYS A 12 -12.12 16.85 -5.51
CA CYS A 12 -11.54 16.17 -6.67
C CYS A 12 -10.13 15.63 -6.38
N ASP A 13 -9.29 16.44 -5.75
CA ASP A 13 -7.90 16.11 -5.40
C ASP A 13 -7.82 14.95 -4.39
N GLU A 14 -8.68 14.94 -3.37
CA GLU A 14 -8.78 13.83 -2.41
C GLU A 14 -9.19 12.52 -3.10
N SER A 15 -10.19 12.56 -4.00
CA SER A 15 -10.65 11.38 -4.74
C SER A 15 -9.53 10.81 -5.65
N VAL A 16 -8.75 11.68 -6.29
CA VAL A 16 -7.59 11.26 -7.10
C VAL A 16 -6.53 10.61 -6.22
N THR A 17 -6.23 11.20 -5.06
CA THR A 17 -5.24 10.69 -4.12
C THR A 17 -5.61 9.31 -3.55
N LEU A 18 -6.86 9.10 -3.15
CA LEU A 18 -7.30 7.80 -2.62
C LEU A 18 -7.28 6.69 -3.68
N LYS A 19 -7.52 7.04 -4.95
CA LYS A 19 -7.42 6.09 -6.07
C LYS A 19 -5.97 5.76 -6.37
N SER A 20 -5.08 6.75 -6.43
CA SER A 20 -3.67 6.55 -6.74
C SER A 20 -2.98 5.67 -5.69
N GLN A 21 -3.26 5.88 -4.40
CA GLN A 21 -2.74 5.05 -3.31
C GLN A 21 -3.19 3.59 -3.40
N ALA A 22 -4.46 3.33 -3.75
CA ALA A 22 -4.96 1.98 -3.90
C ALA A 22 -4.33 1.25 -5.09
N ILE A 23 -4.15 1.96 -6.21
CA ILE A 23 -3.44 1.44 -7.40
C ILE A 23 -1.98 1.14 -7.06
N PHE A 24 -1.30 2.07 -6.39
CA PHE A 24 0.07 1.89 -5.93
C PHE A 24 0.21 0.64 -5.06
N ALA A 25 -0.67 0.48 -4.05
CA ALA A 25 -0.63 -0.67 -3.17
C ALA A 25 -0.82 -2.00 -3.92
N ALA A 26 -1.74 -2.04 -4.90
CA ALA A 26 -1.94 -3.22 -5.74
C ALA A 26 -0.71 -3.53 -6.60
N ILE A 27 -0.11 -2.54 -7.24
CA ILE A 27 1.08 -2.70 -8.09
C ILE A 27 2.28 -3.17 -7.27
N MET A 28 2.45 -2.70 -6.03
CA MET A 28 3.60 -3.04 -5.18
C MET A 28 3.51 -4.46 -4.59
N ARG A 29 2.31 -4.97 -4.30
CA ARG A 29 2.13 -6.30 -3.69
C ARG A 29 2.69 -7.44 -4.56
N THR A 30 2.44 -7.41 -5.86
CA THR A 30 2.86 -8.46 -6.80
C THR A 30 4.38 -8.66 -6.87
N PRO A 31 5.21 -7.63 -7.16
CA PRO A 31 6.67 -7.78 -7.20
C PRO A 31 7.25 -8.12 -5.82
N LEU A 32 6.66 -7.62 -4.72
CA LEU A 32 7.11 -7.97 -3.38
C LEU A 32 6.89 -9.45 -3.06
N ALA A 33 5.72 -9.99 -3.40
CA ALA A 33 5.43 -11.41 -3.24
C ALA A 33 6.40 -12.28 -4.06
N LEU A 34 6.74 -11.87 -5.29
CA LEU A 34 7.71 -12.56 -6.13
C LEU A 34 9.13 -12.52 -5.53
N ILE A 35 9.59 -11.37 -5.05
CA ILE A 35 10.91 -11.24 -4.41
C ILE A 35 11.00 -12.14 -3.17
N GLN A 36 9.96 -12.15 -2.34
CA GLN A 36 9.93 -12.97 -1.13
C GLN A 36 9.94 -14.46 -1.45
N SER A 37 9.14 -14.91 -2.43
CA SER A 37 9.08 -16.32 -2.79
C SER A 37 10.40 -16.80 -3.40
N GLN A 38 11.00 -16.03 -4.30
CA GLN A 38 12.29 -16.36 -4.90
C GLN A 38 13.40 -16.41 -3.85
N SER A 39 13.36 -15.50 -2.87
CA SER A 39 14.31 -15.55 -1.75
C SER A 39 14.17 -16.78 -0.88
N GLN A 40 12.94 -17.26 -0.64
CA GLN A 40 12.71 -18.48 0.14
C GLN A 40 13.23 -19.71 -0.59
N VAL A 41 13.02 -19.77 -1.91
CA VAL A 41 13.58 -20.84 -2.76
C VAL A 41 15.10 -20.81 -2.72
N LEU A 42 15.72 -19.64 -2.93
CA LEU A 42 17.17 -19.50 -2.91
C LEU A 42 17.77 -19.86 -1.55
N GLN A 43 17.12 -19.51 -0.43
CA GLN A 43 17.57 -19.92 0.90
C GLN A 43 17.52 -21.44 1.08
N ALA A 44 16.49 -22.10 0.56
CA ALA A 44 16.35 -23.55 0.64
C ALA A 44 17.35 -24.29 -0.27
N GLU A 45 17.74 -23.70 -1.40
CA GLU A 45 18.70 -24.30 -2.35
C GLU A 45 20.16 -24.05 -1.98
N LEU A 46 20.46 -22.88 -1.42
CA LEU A 46 21.81 -22.47 -1.01
C LEU A 46 21.99 -22.78 0.48
N ASP A 47 22.30 -24.04 0.81
CA ASP A 47 22.64 -24.49 2.18
C ASP A 47 24.01 -23.93 2.61
N ASP A 48 24.10 -22.60 2.74
CA ASP A 48 25.27 -21.84 3.18
C ASP A 48 24.91 -20.98 4.41
N PRO A 49 25.33 -21.39 5.62
CA PRO A 49 25.05 -20.67 6.86
C PRO A 49 25.53 -19.21 6.87
N ARG A 50 26.48 -18.83 6.00
CA ARG A 50 26.96 -17.45 5.89
C ARG A 50 25.94 -16.53 5.21
N LEU A 51 24.99 -17.11 4.47
CA LEU A 51 23.93 -16.39 3.77
C LEU A 51 22.67 -16.23 4.63
N ASP A 52 22.50 -17.04 5.67
CA ASP A 52 21.32 -17.01 6.56
C ASP A 52 20.99 -15.60 7.08
N PRO A 53 21.95 -14.79 7.60
CA PRO A 53 21.63 -13.45 8.05
C PRO A 53 21.08 -12.54 6.94
N ARG A 54 21.50 -12.78 5.68
CA ARG A 54 21.06 -11.99 4.52
C ARG A 54 19.64 -12.36 4.12
N PHE A 55 19.33 -13.66 4.08
CA PHE A 55 17.97 -14.14 3.82
C PHE A 55 17.00 -13.69 4.91
N ASP A 56 17.43 -13.76 6.17
CA ASP A 56 16.69 -13.24 7.31
C ASP A 56 16.39 -11.74 7.19
N MET A 57 17.39 -10.94 6.80
CA MET A 57 17.20 -9.52 6.54
C MET A 57 16.21 -9.29 5.40
N LEU A 58 16.30 -10.03 4.31
CA LEU A 58 15.38 -9.89 3.18
C LEU A 58 13.95 -10.27 3.58
N ALA A 59 13.77 -11.35 4.32
CA ALA A 59 12.47 -11.80 4.82
C ALA A 59 11.83 -10.78 5.78
N ARG A 60 12.62 -10.19 6.69
CA ARG A 60 12.13 -9.13 7.59
C ARG A 60 11.75 -7.87 6.82
N ASN A 61 12.60 -7.38 5.93
CA ASN A 61 12.34 -6.16 5.17
C ASN A 61 11.18 -6.32 4.18
N GLY A 62 11.08 -7.47 3.51
CA GLY A 62 9.96 -7.77 2.61
C GLY A 62 8.63 -7.78 3.36
N ARG A 63 8.58 -8.41 4.54
CA ARG A 63 7.37 -8.40 5.39
C ARG A 63 7.02 -6.99 5.83
N ARG A 64 8.00 -6.23 6.31
CA ARG A 64 7.79 -4.85 6.74
C ARG A 64 7.27 -3.96 5.60
N LEU A 65 7.79 -4.12 4.40
CA LEU A 65 7.35 -3.36 3.24
C LEU A 65 5.93 -3.75 2.81
N LEU A 66 5.58 -5.03 2.88
CA LEU A 66 4.21 -5.49 2.63
C LEU A 66 3.22 -4.90 3.65
N GLU A 67 3.59 -4.84 4.93
CA GLU A 67 2.78 -4.18 5.97
C GLU A 67 2.55 -2.70 5.65
N LEU A 68 3.60 -1.97 5.28
CA LEU A 68 3.50 -0.55 4.92
C LEU A 68 2.59 -0.35 3.70
N VAL A 69 2.72 -1.20 2.69
CA VAL A 69 1.84 -1.18 1.51
C VAL A 69 0.38 -1.44 1.90
N ASN A 70 0.13 -2.38 2.82
CA ASN A 70 -1.20 -2.64 3.33
C ASN A 70 -1.76 -1.45 4.11
N GLN A 71 -0.93 -0.79 4.92
CA GLN A 71 -1.33 0.42 5.65
C GLN A 71 -1.74 1.56 4.71
N VAL A 72 -1.03 1.76 3.60
CA VAL A 72 -1.43 2.73 2.57
C VAL A 72 -2.81 2.38 2.02
N LEU A 73 -3.08 1.10 1.71
CA LEU A 73 -4.39 0.68 1.23
C LEU A 73 -5.50 0.91 2.26
N ASP A 74 -5.24 0.62 3.53
CA ASP A 74 -6.19 0.79 4.61
C ASP A 74 -6.55 2.27 4.80
N LEU A 75 -5.55 3.16 4.76
CA LEU A 75 -5.78 4.61 4.76
C LEU A 75 -6.64 5.04 3.57
N SER A 76 -6.37 4.52 2.36
CA SER A 76 -7.21 4.82 1.20
C SER A 76 -8.65 4.33 1.36
N ASN A 77 -8.85 3.16 1.99
CA ASN A 77 -10.18 2.61 2.26
C ASN A 77 -10.94 3.45 3.29
N ILE A 78 -10.26 3.89 4.36
CA ILE A 78 -10.84 4.78 5.37
C ILE A 78 -11.28 6.09 4.74
N GLY A 79 -10.39 6.74 3.96
CA GLY A 79 -10.73 7.98 3.26
C GLY A 79 -11.95 7.83 2.35
N ARG A 80 -12.03 6.74 1.57
CA ARG A 80 -13.20 6.46 0.72
C ARG A 80 -14.49 6.35 1.52
N ARG A 81 -14.47 5.66 2.66
CA ARG A 81 -15.66 5.50 3.53
C ARG A 81 -16.12 6.84 4.11
N ILE A 82 -15.17 7.69 4.51
CA ILE A 82 -15.48 9.04 5.01
C ILE A 82 -16.12 9.86 3.88
N SER A 83 -15.54 9.88 2.68
CA SER A 83 -16.11 10.61 1.54
C SER A 83 -17.52 10.10 1.15
N GLN A 84 -17.79 8.80 1.29
CA GLN A 84 -19.12 8.23 1.06
C GLN A 84 -20.13 8.64 2.13
N ALA A 85 -19.73 8.63 3.40
CA ALA A 85 -20.61 9.05 4.50
C ALA A 85 -21.01 10.52 4.36
N ILE A 86 -20.07 11.41 4.01
CA ILE A 86 -20.36 12.83 3.77
C ILE A 86 -21.42 13.00 2.67
N LYS A 87 -21.28 12.29 1.54
CA LYS A 87 -22.25 12.32 0.43
C LYS A 87 -23.65 11.84 0.83
N GLN A 88 -23.77 10.95 1.81
CA GLN A 88 -25.05 10.46 2.30
C GLN A 88 -25.77 11.45 3.22
N THR A 89 -25.03 12.36 3.88
CA THR A 89 -25.58 13.44 4.71
C THR A 89 -25.96 14.71 3.92
N GLU A 90 -25.45 14.87 2.69
CA GLU A 90 -25.81 16.00 1.80
C GLU A 90 -27.11 15.74 1.00
N HIS A 91 -27.75 14.58 1.20
CA HIS A 91 -29.04 14.17 0.62
C HIS A 91 -30.09 13.95 1.70
#